data_AF-A0A914YIP9-F1
#
_entry.id   AF-A0A914YIP9-F1
#
_cell.length_a   1.000
_cell.length_b   1.000
_cell.length_c   1.000
_cell.angle_alpha   90.00
_cell.angle_beta   90.00
_cell.angle_gamma   90.00
#
_symmetry.space_group_name_H-M   'P 1'
#
loop_
_entity.id
_entity.type
_entity.pdbx_description
1 polymer ?
#
loop_
_entity_poly.entity_id
_entity_poly.type
_entity_poly.pdbx_seq_one_letter_code
_entity_poly.pdbx_strand_id
1 'polypeptide(L)' 'MGSTHSTKKNILYPHPIVETEYGLIEGMNVLIPKDSQKRIAKVFLGLPFAAPPLGNLRFEQQVIIIQKFAGC' A
#
# COMPACT_ATOMS: atom_id res chain seq x y z
N MET A 1 29.05 15.01 7.56
CA MET A 1 28.61 14.57 6.21
C MET A 1 27.38 13.72 6.39
N GLY A 2 26.22 14.19 5.95
CA GLY A 2 24.94 13.52 6.14
C GLY A 2 23.84 14.45 5.64
N SER A 3 23.63 14.46 4.33
CA SER A 3 22.70 15.36 3.66
C SER A 3 21.25 15.04 4.04
N THR A 4 20.58 15.94 4.75
CA THR A 4 19.15 15.85 5.07
C THR A 4 18.30 16.20 3.84
N HIS A 5 18.12 15.23 2.94
CA HIS A 5 17.27 15.35 1.74
C HIS A 5 16.02 14.48 1.84
N SER A 6 15.10 14.74 2.78
CA SER A 6 13.69 14.36 2.60
C SER A 6 12.84 14.86 3.77
N THR A 7 12.36 16.09 3.75
CA THR A 7 11.28 16.47 4.70
C THR A 7 10.33 17.55 4.19
N LYS A 8 10.74 18.43 3.27
CA LYS A 8 9.87 19.57 2.86
C LYS A 8 8.92 19.35 1.68
N LYS A 9 8.91 18.19 1.01
CA LYS A 9 7.98 17.92 -0.11
C LYS A 9 6.75 17.08 0.28
N ASN A 10 6.72 16.50 1.49
CA ASN A 10 5.78 15.44 1.85
C ASN A 10 4.48 15.91 2.56
N ILE A 11 4.20 17.22 2.59
CA ILE A 11 3.01 17.77 3.27
C ILE A 11 1.88 18.10 2.26
N LEU A 12 2.19 18.28 0.97
CA LEU A 12 1.20 18.70 -0.02
C LEU A 12 0.18 17.61 -0.34
N TYR A 13 0.55 16.34 -0.17
CA TYR A 13 -0.34 15.18 -0.33
C TYR A 13 0.01 14.13 0.73
N PRO A 14 -0.68 14.11 1.89
CA PRO A 14 -0.38 13.13 2.93
C PRO A 14 -0.58 11.71 2.38
N HIS A 15 0.21 10.75 2.88
CA HIS A 15 0.04 9.34 2.52
C HIS A 15 -1.32 8.85 3.03
N PRO A 16 -2.21 8.32 2.16
CA PRO A 16 -3.51 7.84 2.61
C PRO A 16 -3.33 6.57 3.45
N ILE A 17 -3.87 6.59 4.67
CA ILE A 17 -4.00 5.41 5.53
C ILE A 17 -5.44 4.92 5.46
N VAL A 18 -5.64 3.63 5.20
CA VAL A 18 -6.95 3.00 5.09
C VAL A 18 -7.00 1.76 5.98
N GLU A 19 -8.08 1.62 6.74
CA GLU A 19 -8.35 0.41 7.51
C GLU A 19 -9.08 -0.62 6.64
N THR A 20 -8.62 -1.86 6.68
CA THR A 20 -9.25 -3.01 6.03
C THR A 20 -9.53 -4.09 7.07
N GLU A 21 -10.27 -5.12 6.69
CA GLU A 21 -10.51 -6.30 7.55
C GLU A 21 -9.21 -7.00 8.01
N TYR A 22 -8.07 -6.70 7.35
CA TYR A 22 -6.77 -7.32 7.57
C TYR A 22 -5.73 -6.39 8.21
N GLY A 23 -6.11 -5.13 8.49
CA GLY A 23 -5.27 -4.13 9.15
C GLY A 23 -5.18 -2.80 8.40
N LEU A 24 -4.34 -1.91 8.93
CA LEU A 24 -4.05 -0.60 8.35
C LEU A 24 -3.10 -0.72 7.16
N ILE A 25 -3.42 0.02 6.10
CA ILE A 25 -2.64 0.06 4.85
C ILE A 25 -2.28 1.50 4.54
N GLU A 26 -1.00 1.75 4.30
CA GLU A 26 -0.50 3.02 3.79
C GLU A 26 -0.37 2.97 2.26
N GLY A 27 -0.82 4.04 1.60
CA GLY A 27 -0.71 4.21 0.14
C GLY A 27 -0.01 5.50 -0.26
N MET A 28 -0.27 5.92 -1.49
CA MET A 28 0.24 7.18 -2.04
C MET A 28 -0.87 7.97 -2.74
N ASN A 29 -0.85 9.28 -2.59
CA ASN A 29 -1.68 10.19 -3.35
C ASN A 29 -0.91 10.63 -4.61
N VAL A 30 -1.44 10.31 -5.79
CA VAL A 30 -0.79 10.57 -7.07
C VAL A 30 -1.65 11.51 -7.90
N LEU A 31 -1.05 12.60 -8.38
CA LEU A 31 -1.68 13.46 -9.38
C LEU A 31 -1.84 12.70 -10.68
N ILE A 32 -3.05 12.64 -11.21
CA ILE A 32 -3.32 11.97 -12.48
C ILE A 32 -2.74 12.85 -13.60
N PRO A 33 -1.69 12.39 -14.32
CA PRO A 33 -1.11 13.18 -15.39
C PRO A 33 -2.12 13.34 -16.52
N LYS A 34 -2.11 14.52 -17.17
CA LYS A 34 -3.03 14.88 -18.28
C LYS A 34 -4.51 15.00 -17.91
N ASP A 35 -4.83 15.01 -16.61
CA ASP A 35 -6.16 15.39 -16.17
C ASP A 35 -6.28 16.92 -16.12
N SER A 36 -7.15 17.48 -16.96
CA SER A 36 -7.47 18.91 -16.96
C SER A 36 -8.00 19.39 -15.60
N GLN A 37 -8.59 18.49 -14.81
CA GLN A 37 -9.12 18.78 -13.47
C GLN A 37 -8.10 18.53 -12.35
N LYS A 38 -6.88 18.08 -12.67
CA LYS A 38 -5.80 17.79 -11.71
C LYS A 38 -6.25 16.91 -10.53
N ARG A 39 -7.09 15.90 -10.78
CA ARG A 39 -7.55 15.01 -9.71
C ARG A 39 -6.39 14.20 -9.16
N ILE A 40 -6.58 13.75 -7.91
CA ILE A 40 -5.62 12.95 -7.16
C ILE A 40 -6.21 11.56 -6.99
N ALA A 41 -5.46 10.53 -7.35
CA ALA A 41 -5.79 9.14 -7.09
C ALA A 41 -5.11 8.67 -5.80
N LYS A 42 -5.84 7.95 -4.95
CA LYS A 42 -5.25 7.13 -3.88
C LYS A 42 -4.81 5.81 -4.48
N VAL A 43 -3.52 5.49 -4.42
CA VAL A 43 -2.93 4.31 -5.04
C VAL A 43 -2.33 3.42 -3.95
N PHE A 44 -2.66 2.14 -3.99
CA PHE A 44 -2.16 1.11 -3.09
C PHE A 44 -1.63 -0.05 -3.94
N LEU A 45 -0.35 -0.40 -3.79
CA LEU A 45 0.34 -1.38 -4.63
C LEU A 45 0.90 -2.51 -3.78
N GLY A 46 0.93 -3.72 -4.34
CA GLY A 46 1.54 -4.88 -3.68
C GLY A 46 0.78 -5.39 -2.47
N LEU A 47 -0.53 -5.09 -2.36
CA LEU A 47 -1.33 -5.57 -1.24
C LEU A 47 -1.49 -7.11 -1.32
N PRO A 48 -1.22 -7.84 -0.23
CA PRO A 48 -1.49 -9.26 -0.19
C PRO A 48 -3.00 -9.50 -0.23
N PHE A 49 -3.43 -10.42 -1.09
CA PHE A 49 -4.82 -10.85 -1.20
C PHE A 49 -5.03 -12.34 -0.87
N ALA A 50 -3.92 -13.07 -0.69
CA ALA A 50 -3.92 -14.50 -0.37
C ALA A 50 -2.63 -14.87 0.37
N ALA A 51 -2.60 -16.05 0.98
CA ALA A 51 -1.39 -16.61 1.55
C ALA A 51 -0.38 -16.94 0.42
N PRO A 52 0.93 -16.73 0.62
CA PRO A 52 1.94 -17.18 -0.34
C PRO A 52 1.82 -18.69 -0.58
N PRO A 53 1.74 -19.17 -1.85
CA PRO A 53 1.55 -20.59 -2.17
C PRO A 53 2.88 -21.36 -2.07
N LEU A 54 3.48 -21.33 -0.88
CA LEU A 54 4.78 -21.93 -0.57
C LEU A 54 4.61 -23.18 0.29
N GLY A 55 5.62 -24.06 0.27
CA GLY A 55 5.63 -25.29 1.08
C GLY A 55 4.42 -26.17 0.81
N ASN A 56 3.68 -26.52 1.87
CA ASN A 56 2.51 -27.39 1.80
C ASN A 56 1.29 -26.72 1.11
N LEU A 57 1.30 -25.39 0.93
CA LEU A 57 0.27 -24.68 0.17
C LEU A 57 0.53 -24.74 -1.34
N ARG A 58 1.68 -25.27 -1.77
CA ARG A 58 1.99 -25.44 -3.18
C ARG A 58 1.06 -26.49 -3.77
N PHE A 59 0.41 -26.16 -4.87
CA PHE A 59 -0.57 -27.00 -5.57
C PHE A 59 -1.88 -27.24 -4.82
N GLU A 60 -2.09 -26.57 -3.68
CA GLU A 60 -3.40 -26.51 -3.04
C GLU A 60 -4.28 -25.45 -3.69
N GLN A 61 -5.60 -25.61 -3.56
CA GLN A 61 -6.54 -24.56 -3.95
C GLN A 61 -6.23 -23.29 -3.16
N GLN A 62 -6.27 -22.13 -3.83
CA GLN A 62 -5.94 -20.84 -3.22
C GLN A 62 -6.67 -20.66 -1.89
N VAL A 63 -5.88 -20.63 -0.81
CA VAL A 63 -6.40 -20.34 0.50
C VAL A 63 -6.41 -18.82 0.66
N ILE A 64 -7.60 -18.23 0.74
CA ILE A 64 -7.78 -16.82 1.11
C ILE A 64 -7.50 -16.71 2.63
N ILE A 65 -6.25 -16.93 3.02
CA ILE A 65 -5.75 -16.55 4.34
C ILE A 65 -4.81 -15.39 4.09
N ILE A 66 -5.33 -14.17 4.12
CA ILE A 66 -4.48 -12.99 4.08
C ILE A 66 -3.73 -12.95 5.43
N GLN A 67 -2.40 -12.86 5.38
CA GLN A 67 -1.62 -12.64 6.60
C GLN A 67 -2.10 -11.34 7.23
N LYS A 68 -2.73 -11.43 8.41
CA LYS A 68 -3.04 -10.24 9.20
C LYS A 68 -1.73 -9.52 9.49
N PHE A 69 -1.68 -8.23 9.17
CA PHE A 69 -0.53 -7.42 9.56
C PHE A 69 -0.57 -7.28 11.09
N ALA A 70 0.37 -7.94 11.78
CA ALA A 70 0.57 -7.72 13.20
C ALA A 70 1.12 -6.30 13.37
N GLY A 71 0.33 -5.42 13.99
CA GLY A 71 0.85 -4.15 14.50
C GLY A 71 1.87 -4.45 15.61
N CYS A 72 3.01 -3.76 15.58
CA CYS A 72 3.98 -3.76 16.67
C CYS A 72 3.35 -3.28 17.99
#